data_AF-A0A9E5BJH1-F1
#
_entry.id   AF-A0A9E5BJH1-F1
#
_cell.length_a   1.000
_cell.length_b   1.000
_cell.length_c   1.000
_cell.angle_alpha   90.00
_cell.angle_beta   90.00
_cell.angle_gamma   90.00
#
_symmetry.space_group_name_H-M   'P 1'
#
loop_
_entity.id
_entity.type
_entity.pdbx_description
1 polymer ?
#
loop_
_entity_poly.entity_id
_entity_poly.type
_entity_poly.pdbx_seq_one_letter_code
_entity_poly.pdbx_strand_id
1 'polypeptide(L)'
;VLAHTLKKQGSHIAYASSQDPSGKIWAQPVFCLMKREVVDSLEQFLADGQRKIDRWFASQNACTTVFQNESAFANANTPDELAQLEKFTN
;
A
#
# COMPACT_ATOMS: atom_id res chain seq x y z
N VAL A 1 -12.66 3.19 2.74
CA VAL A 1 -12.24 1.85 3.21
C VAL A 1 -11.06 1.95 4.17
N LEU A 2 -9.87 2.40 3.74
CA LEU A 2 -8.67 2.46 4.61
C LEU A 2 -8.86 3.29 5.89
N ALA A 3 -9.53 4.44 5.83
CA ALA A 3 -9.83 5.26 7.01
C ALA A 3 -10.69 4.52 8.06
N HIS A 4 -11.62 3.67 7.61
CA HIS A 4 -12.42 2.85 8.52
C HIS A 4 -11.55 1.78 9.19
N THR A 5 -10.73 1.07 8.41
CA THR A 5 -9.79 0.06 8.92
C THR A 5 -8.82 0.66 9.94
N LEU A 6 -8.22 1.81 9.62
CA LEU A 6 -7.27 2.51 10.49
C LEU A 6 -7.91 2.87 11.84
N LYS A 7 -9.14 3.40 11.83
CA LYS A 7 -9.90 3.69 13.06
C LYS A 7 -10.25 2.42 13.84
N LYS A 8 -10.75 1.40 13.16
CA LYS A 8 -11.20 0.14 13.78
C LYS A 8 -10.04 -0.61 14.46
N GLN A 9 -8.87 -0.63 13.85
CA GLN A 9 -7.70 -1.35 14.35
C GLN A 9 -6.85 -0.52 15.33
N GLY A 10 -7.14 0.77 15.48
CA GLY A 10 -6.31 1.67 16.29
C GLY A 10 -4.89 1.87 15.74
N SER A 11 -4.63 1.47 14.49
CA SER A 11 -3.34 1.58 13.82
C SER A 11 -2.97 3.03 13.46
N HIS A 12 -1.69 3.25 13.18
CA HIS A 12 -1.21 4.53 12.64
C HIS A 12 -1.08 4.52 11.11
N ILE A 13 -1.01 3.32 10.51
CA ILE A 13 -0.90 3.11 9.07
C ILE A 13 -1.93 2.06 8.64
N ALA A 14 -2.65 2.34 7.55
CA ALA A 14 -3.48 1.37 6.85
C ALA A 14 -3.14 1.38 5.36
N TYR A 15 -2.84 0.23 4.77
CA TYR A 15 -2.50 0.11 3.34
C TYR A 15 -3.45 -0.85 2.61
N ALA A 16 -3.45 -0.78 1.28
CA ALA A 16 -4.24 -1.67 0.46
C ALA A 16 -3.52 -3.01 0.23
N SER A 17 -4.30 -4.06 0.04
CA SER A 17 -3.87 -5.31 -0.58
C SER A 17 -4.80 -5.64 -1.74
N SER A 18 -4.30 -6.30 -2.77
CA SER A 18 -5.11 -6.88 -3.83
C SER A 18 -5.16 -8.40 -3.69
N GLN A 19 -6.17 -9.02 -4.26
CA GLN A 19 -6.25 -10.47 -4.42
C GLN A 19 -6.18 -10.81 -5.90
N ASP A 20 -5.27 -11.71 -6.27
CA ASP A 20 -5.19 -12.19 -7.65
C ASP A 20 -6.22 -13.30 -7.95
N PRO A 21 -6.43 -13.70 -9.22
CA PRO A 21 -7.41 -14.74 -9.56
C PRO A 21 -7.14 -16.11 -8.94
N SER A 22 -5.91 -16.36 -8.43
CA SER A 22 -5.57 -17.59 -7.69
C SER A 22 -5.95 -17.52 -6.20
N GLY A 23 -6.43 -16.36 -5.74
CA GLY A 23 -6.78 -16.08 -4.36
C GLY A 23 -5.59 -15.58 -3.53
N LYS A 24 -4.40 -15.42 -4.11
CA LYS A 24 -3.22 -14.94 -3.40
C LYS A 24 -3.34 -13.45 -3.11
N ILE A 25 -2.98 -13.05 -1.90
CA ILE A 25 -2.99 -11.66 -1.46
C ILE A 25 -1.64 -11.01 -1.74
N TRP A 26 -1.68 -9.87 -2.40
CA TRP A 26 -0.52 -9.03 -2.69
C TRP A 26 -0.63 -7.70 -1.93
N ALA A 27 0.44 -7.31 -1.24
CA ALA A 27 0.49 -6.01 -0.58
C ALA A 27 0.67 -4.89 -1.61
N GLN A 28 -0.06 -3.80 -1.44
CA GLN A 28 0.02 -2.57 -2.24
C GLN A 28 0.43 -1.41 -1.31
N PRO A 29 1.67 -1.42 -0.76
CA PRO A 29 2.05 -0.57 0.37
C PRO A 29 2.12 0.92 0.04
N VAL A 30 2.27 1.29 -1.25
CA VAL A 30 2.25 2.69 -1.71
C VAL A 30 0.85 3.28 -1.76
N PHE A 31 -0.20 2.44 -1.71
CA PHE A 31 -1.58 2.86 -1.56
C PHE A 31 -1.97 2.80 -0.09
N CYS A 32 -1.54 3.82 0.65
CA CYS A 32 -1.65 3.86 2.10
C CYS A 32 -2.28 5.15 2.63
N LEU A 33 -2.94 5.04 3.78
CA LEU A 33 -3.35 6.14 4.62
C LEU A 33 -2.55 6.09 5.92
N MET A 34 -1.99 7.23 6.31
CA MET A 34 -1.12 7.35 7.49
C MET A 34 -1.58 8.52 8.37
N LYS A 35 -1.44 8.36 9.69
CA LYS A 35 -1.52 9.49 10.61
C LYS A 35 -0.26 10.33 10.49
N ARG A 36 -0.37 11.65 10.63
CA ARG A 36 0.78 12.57 10.58
C ARG A 36 1.85 12.25 11.64
N GLU A 37 1.45 11.71 12.78
CA GLU A 37 2.31 11.33 13.91
C GLU A 37 3.43 10.34 13.56
N VAL A 38 3.33 9.60 12.44
CA VAL A 38 4.37 8.63 12.05
C VAL A 38 5.60 9.29 11.40
N VAL A 39 5.57 10.61 11.15
CA VAL A 39 6.63 11.35 10.44
C VAL A 39 7.98 11.23 11.14
N ASP A 40 8.04 11.42 12.46
CA ASP A 40 9.30 11.36 13.21
C ASP A 40 9.94 9.97 13.12
N SER A 41 9.11 8.92 13.16
CA SER A 41 9.59 7.55 13.01
C SER A 41 10.07 7.26 11.59
N LEU A 42 9.42 7.83 10.57
CA LEU A 42 9.85 7.69 9.18
C LEU A 42 11.20 8.37 8.95
N GLU A 43 11.37 9.59 9.46
CA GLU A 43 12.62 10.34 9.36
C GLU A 43 13.77 9.58 10.02
N GLN A 44 13.56 9.04 11.22
CA GLN A 44 14.57 8.21 11.89
C GLN A 44 14.90 6.95 11.09
N PHE A 45 13.88 6.25 10.57
CA PHE A 45 14.08 5.03 9.77
C PHE A 45 14.91 5.30 8.50
N LEU A 46 14.67 6.44 7.85
CA LEU A 46 15.44 6.88 6.68
C LEU A 46 16.86 7.32 7.06
N ALA A 47 17.02 8.02 8.19
CA ALA A 47 18.32 8.44 8.71
C ALA A 47 19.23 7.25 9.05
N ASP A 48 18.65 6.14 9.53
CA ASP A 48 19.32 4.86 9.76
C ASP A 48 19.66 4.10 8.46
N GLY A 49 19.47 4.74 7.29
CA GLY A 49 19.76 4.21 5.97
C GLY A 49 18.77 3.15 5.46
N GLN A 50 17.69 2.88 6.20
CA GLN A 50 16.71 1.88 5.83
C GLN A 50 15.78 2.39 4.73
N ARG A 51 15.42 1.51 3.80
CA ARG A 51 14.57 1.84 2.64
C ARG A 51 13.43 0.85 2.40
N LYS A 52 13.37 -0.24 3.17
CA LYS A 52 12.37 -1.30 2.98
C LYS A 52 11.09 -0.93 3.73
N ILE A 53 10.05 -0.54 2.99
CA ILE A 53 8.76 -0.11 3.54
C ILE A 53 8.12 -1.17 4.45
N ASP A 54 8.22 -2.45 4.10
CA ASP A 54 7.65 -3.55 4.90
C ASP A 54 8.23 -3.61 6.31
N ARG A 55 9.54 -3.32 6.45
CA ARG A 55 10.21 -3.29 7.76
C ARG A 55 9.72 -2.13 8.61
N TRP A 56 9.54 -0.97 7.98
CA TRP A 56 9.00 0.19 8.67
C TRP A 56 7.55 -0.04 9.08
N PHE A 57 6.70 -0.56 8.19
CA PHE A 57 5.30 -0.87 8.49
C PHE A 57 5.15 -1.83 9.68
N ALA A 58 6.01 -2.83 9.78
CA ALA A 58 6.04 -3.75 10.91
C ALA A 58 6.28 -3.04 12.25
N SER A 59 7.07 -1.95 12.26
CA SER A 59 7.32 -1.14 13.47
C SER A 59 6.17 -0.19 13.85
N GLN A 60 5.25 0.10 12.92
CA GLN A 60 4.20 1.13 13.08
C GLN A 60 2.81 0.57 13.39
N ASN A 61 2.70 -0.72 13.73
CA ASN A 61 1.41 -1.41 13.89
C ASN A 61 0.50 -1.22 12.66
N ALA A 62 1.07 -1.35 11.45
CA ALA A 62 0.33 -1.16 10.20
C ALA A 62 -0.69 -2.28 9.97
N CYS A 63 -1.87 -1.92 9.44
CA CYS A 63 -2.90 -2.88 9.03
C CYS A 63 -3.17 -2.81 7.52
N THR A 64 -3.77 -3.86 6.95
CA THR A 64 -4.14 -3.92 5.53
C THR A 64 -5.64 -4.15 5.32
N THR A 65 -6.15 -3.77 4.14
CA THR A 65 -7.48 -4.15 3.67
C THR A 65 -7.41 -4.67 2.24
N VAL A 66 -8.02 -5.83 1.99
CA VAL A 66 -8.09 -6.44 0.66
C VAL A 66 -9.14 -5.74 -0.19
N PHE A 67 -8.73 -5.31 -1.37
CA PHE A 67 -9.57 -4.78 -2.43
C PHE A 67 -9.74 -5.85 -3.50
N GLN A 68 -10.99 -6.06 -3.92
CA GLN A 68 -11.36 -7.11 -4.87
C GLN A 68 -10.95 -6.77 -6.32
N ASN A 69 -10.87 -5.48 -6.65
CA ASN A 69 -10.45 -5.05 -7.97
C ASN A 69 -8.93 -4.88 -8.01
N GLU A 70 -8.21 -5.93 -8.40
CA GLU A 70 -6.74 -5.87 -8.55
C GLU A 70 -6.30 -4.84 -9.60
N SER A 71 -7.08 -4.66 -10.67
CA SER A 71 -6.74 -3.76 -11.77
C SER A 71 -6.70 -2.29 -11.33
N ALA A 72 -7.35 -1.95 -10.22
CA ALA A 72 -7.27 -0.61 -9.61
C ALA A 72 -5.87 -0.25 -9.09
N PHE A 73 -4.96 -1.23 -8.98
CA PHE A 73 -3.57 -1.06 -8.53
C PHE A 73 -2.56 -1.34 -9.64
N ALA A 74 -3.00 -1.43 -10.90
CA ALA A 74 -2.10 -1.66 -12.01
C ALA A 74 -1.07 -0.53 -12.14
N ASN A 75 0.19 -0.91 -12.36
CA ASN A 75 1.31 0.01 -12.53
C ASN A 75 1.85 -0.12 -13.95
N ALA A 76 2.17 1.00 -14.58
CA ALA A 76 2.85 1.06 -15.86
C ALA A 76 4.31 1.45 -15.63
N ASN A 77 5.15 0.47 -15.34
CA ASN A 77 6.59 0.66 -15.22
C ASN A 77 7.26 0.67 -16.60
N THR A 78 6.60 0.09 -17.63
CA THR A 78 7.08 0.06 -19.01
C THR A 78 6.09 0.71 -19.99
N PRO A 79 6.56 1.18 -21.17
CA PRO A 79 5.67 1.71 -22.21
C PRO A 79 4.63 0.70 -22.72
N ASP A 80 5.00 -0.58 -22.79
CA ASP A 80 4.08 -1.65 -23.20
C ASP A 80 2.96 -1.87 -22.17
N GLU A 81 3.29 -1.84 -20.87
CA GLU A 81 2.29 -1.88 -19.79
C GLU A 81 1.34 -0.68 -19.87
N LEU A 82 1.85 0.53 -20.14
CA LEU A 82 1.02 1.72 -20.32
C LEU A 82 0.04 1.54 -21.49
N ALA A 83 0.53 1.12 -22.66
CA ALA A 83 -0.29 0.91 -23.85
C ALA A 83 -1.34 -0.19 -23.65
N GLN A 84 -1.09 -1.16 -22.78
CA GLN A 84 -2.10 -2.13 -22.37
C GLN A 84 -3.18 -1.49 -21.50
N LEU A 85 -2.81 -0.71 -20.47
CA LEU A 85 -3.77 -0.06 -19.57
C LEU A 85 -4.70 0.94 -20.27
N GLU A 86 -4.19 1.66 -21.26
CA GLU A 86 -4.99 2.59 -22.07
C GLU A 86 -6.13 1.88 -22.83
N LYS A 87 -5.94 0.62 -23.24
CA LYS A 87 -7.00 -0.17 -23.91
C LYS A 87 -8.15 -0.55 -22.99
N PHE A 88 -7.91 -0.62 -21.68
CA PHE A 88 -8.92 -0.97 -20.68
C PHE A 88 -9.69 0.25 -20.14
N THR A 89 -9.30 1.47 -20.54
CA THR A 89 -9.90 2.72 -20.05
C THR A 89 -10.91 3.33 -21.04
N ASN A 90 -11.05 2.76 -22.25
CA ASN A 90 -11.98 3.21 -23.30
C ASN A 90 -13.28 2.40 -23.37
#